data_AF-A0A8J2WRF9-F1
#
_entry.id   AF-A0A8J2WRF9-F1
#
_cell.length_a   1.000
_cell.length_b   1.000
_cell.length_c   1.000
_cell.angle_alpha   90.00
_cell.angle_beta   90.00
_cell.angle_gamma   90.00
#
_symmetry.space_group_name_H-M   'P 1'
#
loop_
_entity.id
_entity.type
_entity.pdbx_description
1 polymer ?
#
loop_
_entity_poly.entity_id
_entity_poly.type
_entity_poly.pdbx_seq_one_letter_code
_entity_poly.pdbx_strand_id
1 'polypeptide(L)'
;MYKVLLVLASAAALKRPQRALSVRGGELGLNADTAIQVGTGLMGVAGAYTVIDPAGNLDKYGVSKPDASAVNMMAWAGGWQVALAAIYAADAEKAVGLSGYIAAWTLLAQSRVSDVMGGPKASTYVWTAICAALGYKTLRDDLSPWPLVAVWTLNGIQQHFMRDQCLEMYGCNKQSALGKAMMGVSGQSMLMGAAYLIALTKGKSQAEAFGISWAVGAALAAKFCITEADDLKVPKAGPGVWAVISAGIAYACLK
;
A
#
# COMPACT_ATOMS: atom_id res chain seq x y z
N MET A 1 -3.67 24.65 -16.48
CA MET A 1 -3.78 23.18 -16.34
C MET A 1 -5.25 22.77 -16.17
N TYR A 2 -6.03 22.95 -17.23
CA TYR A 2 -7.51 22.78 -17.26
C TYR A 2 -7.95 21.34 -17.59
N LYS A 3 -7.26 20.31 -17.10
CA LYS A 3 -7.59 18.90 -17.44
C LYS A 3 -7.71 17.93 -16.26
N VAL A 4 -7.65 18.40 -15.01
CA VAL A 4 -7.85 17.56 -13.81
C VAL A 4 -9.18 17.84 -13.09
N LEU A 5 -10.00 18.76 -13.61
CA LEU A 5 -11.23 19.23 -12.95
C LEU A 5 -12.53 18.49 -13.36
N LEU A 6 -12.44 17.38 -14.12
CA LEU A 6 -13.64 16.72 -14.68
C LEU A 6 -14.16 15.51 -13.89
N VAL A 7 -13.61 15.23 -12.70
CA VAL A 7 -14.10 14.14 -11.81
C VAL A 7 -14.78 14.67 -10.53
N LEU A 8 -14.72 15.98 -10.24
CA LEU A 8 -15.31 16.55 -9.01
C LEU A 8 -16.58 17.40 -9.25
N ALA A 9 -17.04 17.52 -10.50
CA ALA A 9 -18.24 18.27 -10.84
C ALA A 9 -19.44 17.35 -11.15
N SER A 10 -19.96 16.64 -10.14
CA SER A 10 -21.26 15.97 -10.27
C SER A 10 -22.05 15.77 -8.97
N ALA A 11 -21.64 16.36 -7.84
CA ALA A 11 -22.51 16.45 -6.66
C ALA A 11 -23.72 17.38 -6.89
N ALA A 12 -23.62 18.34 -7.82
CA ALA A 12 -24.73 19.24 -8.19
C ALA A 12 -25.63 18.70 -9.32
N ALA A 13 -25.31 17.54 -9.92
CA ALA A 13 -26.11 16.93 -10.99
C ALA A 13 -27.18 15.93 -10.47
N LEU A 14 -27.29 15.75 -9.15
CA LEU A 14 -28.11 14.72 -8.49
C LEU A 14 -29.63 14.96 -8.51
N LYS A 15 -30.17 15.80 -9.39
CA LYS A 15 -31.62 15.99 -9.55
C LYS A 15 -32.04 16.11 -11.02
N ARG A 16 -31.97 15.02 -11.80
CA ARG A 16 -32.84 14.67 -12.97
C ARG A 16 -32.25 13.51 -13.83
N PRO A 17 -33.10 12.89 -14.69
CA PRO A 17 -33.81 11.63 -14.46
C PRO A 17 -32.95 10.37 -14.73
N GLN A 18 -33.06 9.37 -13.83
CA GLN A 18 -32.28 8.12 -13.80
C GLN A 18 -32.28 7.27 -15.10
N ARG A 19 -33.18 7.51 -16.06
CA ARG A 19 -33.35 6.66 -17.25
C ARG A 19 -32.39 6.95 -18.42
N ALA A 20 -31.77 8.12 -18.51
CA ALA A 20 -30.87 8.42 -19.63
C ALA A 20 -29.45 7.86 -19.45
N LEU A 21 -29.04 7.62 -18.19
CA LEU A 21 -27.73 7.06 -17.85
C LEU A 21 -27.68 5.53 -18.03
N SER A 22 -28.80 4.82 -17.86
CA SER A 22 -28.85 3.35 -18.02
C SER A 22 -28.53 2.89 -19.45
N VAL A 23 -28.81 3.72 -20.45
CA VAL A 23 -28.61 3.39 -21.87
C VAL A 23 -27.19 3.76 -22.37
N ARG A 24 -26.37 4.37 -21.51
CA ARG A 24 -24.94 4.68 -21.76
C ARG A 24 -24.02 4.02 -20.70
N GLY A 25 -24.46 2.92 -20.10
CA GLY A 25 -23.75 2.21 -19.01
C GLY A 25 -24.10 2.77 -17.62
N GLY A 26 -25.36 2.62 -17.20
CA GLY A 26 -25.86 3.17 -15.93
C GLY A 26 -24.94 2.87 -14.76
N GLU A 27 -24.65 3.91 -13.96
CA GLU A 27 -23.65 3.94 -12.88
C GLU A 27 -22.17 3.81 -13.31
N LEU A 28 -21.70 4.59 -14.30
CA LEU A 28 -20.25 4.73 -14.62
C LEU A 28 -19.46 3.43 -14.91
N GLY A 29 -20.10 2.25 -14.98
CA GLY A 29 -19.41 0.96 -15.02
C GLY A 29 -18.55 0.65 -13.78
N LEU A 30 -18.72 1.37 -12.66
CA LEU A 30 -17.94 1.17 -11.43
C LEU A 30 -18.52 0.01 -10.62
N ASN A 31 -18.25 -1.22 -11.06
CA ASN A 31 -18.49 -2.44 -10.29
C ASN A 31 -17.20 -2.90 -9.58
N ALA A 32 -17.32 -3.91 -8.70
CA ALA A 32 -16.20 -4.44 -7.93
C ALA A 32 -15.02 -4.87 -8.81
N ASP A 33 -15.27 -5.52 -9.95
CA ASP A 33 -14.22 -5.98 -10.86
C ASP A 33 -13.42 -4.81 -11.44
N THR A 34 -14.11 -3.77 -11.91
CA THR A 34 -13.48 -2.55 -12.44
C THR A 34 -12.69 -1.84 -11.33
N ALA A 35 -13.25 -1.77 -10.12
CA ALA A 35 -12.57 -1.18 -8.97
C ALA A 35 -11.31 -1.96 -8.55
N ILE A 36 -11.36 -3.30 -8.60
CA ILE A 36 -10.19 -4.17 -8.35
C ILE A 36 -9.09 -3.92 -9.39
N GLN A 37 -9.44 -3.88 -10.68
CA GLN A 37 -8.47 -3.62 -11.74
C GLN A 37 -7.84 -2.23 -11.60
N VAL A 38 -8.66 -1.19 -11.41
CA VAL A 38 -8.20 0.19 -11.25
C VAL A 38 -7.35 0.35 -10.00
N GLY A 39 -7.79 -0.16 -8.86
CA GLY A 39 -7.03 -0.07 -7.61
C GLY A 39 -5.70 -0.82 -7.70
N THR A 40 -5.71 -2.05 -8.23
CA THR A 40 -4.48 -2.84 -8.42
C THR A 40 -3.49 -2.11 -9.34
N GLY A 41 -3.97 -1.59 -10.48
CA GLY A 41 -3.16 -0.82 -11.41
C GLY A 41 -2.63 0.48 -10.79
N LEU A 42 -3.47 1.21 -10.04
CA LEU A 42 -3.08 2.43 -9.35
C LEU A 42 -1.96 2.17 -8.33
N MET A 43 -2.10 1.12 -7.51
CA MET A 43 -1.09 0.74 -6.52
C MET A 43 0.21 0.32 -7.21
N GLY A 44 0.12 -0.46 -8.30
CA GLY A 44 1.28 -0.89 -9.08
C GLY A 44 2.04 0.26 -9.73
N VAL A 45 1.33 1.20 -10.39
CA VAL A 45 1.96 2.36 -11.05
C VAL A 45 2.50 3.35 -10.03
N ALA A 46 1.79 3.61 -8.94
CA ALA A 46 2.27 4.47 -7.86
C ALA A 46 3.55 3.89 -7.24
N GLY A 47 3.56 2.59 -6.95
CA GLY A 47 4.74 1.90 -6.43
C GLY A 47 5.90 1.92 -7.42
N ALA A 48 5.67 1.56 -8.68
CA ALA A 48 6.71 1.52 -9.71
C ALA A 48 7.36 2.89 -9.94
N TYR A 49 6.55 3.95 -10.06
CA TYR A 49 7.08 5.31 -10.16
C TYR A 49 7.90 5.68 -8.92
N THR A 50 7.44 5.30 -7.74
CA THR A 50 8.12 5.57 -6.47
C THR A 50 9.46 4.82 -6.35
N VAL A 51 9.59 3.61 -6.90
CA VAL A 51 10.87 2.87 -6.94
C VAL A 51 11.85 3.48 -7.95
N ILE A 52 11.36 3.90 -9.12
CA ILE A 52 12.18 4.42 -10.22
C ILE A 52 12.68 5.83 -9.92
N ASP A 53 11.80 6.70 -9.42
CA ASP A 53 12.06 8.12 -9.16
C ASP A 53 11.52 8.54 -7.78
N PRO A 54 12.10 8.03 -6.68
CA PRO A 54 11.65 8.34 -5.32
C PRO A 54 11.78 9.82 -4.98
N ALA A 55 12.83 10.50 -5.46
CA ALA A 55 13.04 11.92 -5.21
C ALA A 55 12.03 12.79 -5.97
N GLY A 56 11.80 12.53 -7.26
CA GLY A 56 10.76 13.23 -8.02
C GLY A 56 9.35 12.92 -7.53
N ASN A 57 9.13 11.73 -6.96
CA ASN A 57 7.88 11.43 -6.26
C ASN A 57 7.68 12.37 -5.05
N LEU A 58 8.68 12.49 -4.17
CA LEU A 58 8.65 13.40 -3.03
C LEU A 58 8.45 14.87 -3.47
N ASP A 59 9.08 15.29 -4.57
CA ASP A 59 8.90 16.64 -5.13
C ASP A 59 7.45 16.90 -5.58
N LYS A 60 6.77 15.91 -6.18
CA LYS A 60 5.33 16.00 -6.50
C LYS A 60 4.44 16.16 -5.26
N TYR A 61 4.93 15.72 -4.10
CA TYR A 61 4.31 15.97 -2.79
C TYR A 61 4.89 17.21 -2.09
N GLY A 62 5.52 18.13 -2.83
CA GLY A 62 6.01 19.41 -2.29
C GLY A 62 7.31 19.33 -1.50
N VAL A 63 7.99 18.18 -1.49
CA VAL A 63 9.28 18.00 -0.81
C VAL A 63 10.42 18.13 -1.82
N SER A 64 10.88 19.36 -2.03
CA SER A 64 11.85 19.68 -3.11
C SER A 64 13.32 19.39 -2.79
N LYS A 65 13.66 19.14 -1.52
CA LYS A 65 15.04 18.81 -1.08
C LYS A 65 15.02 17.66 -0.06
N PRO A 66 14.56 16.47 -0.44
CA PRO A 66 14.52 15.34 0.47
C PRO A 66 15.95 14.87 0.79
N ASP A 67 16.20 14.52 2.05
CA ASP A 67 17.46 13.89 2.45
C ASP A 67 17.56 12.44 1.94
N ALA A 68 18.77 11.86 1.98
CA ALA A 68 19.01 10.51 1.48
C ALA A 68 18.17 9.44 2.21
N SER A 69 17.89 9.60 3.50
CA SER A 69 17.02 8.67 4.23
C SER A 69 15.59 8.73 3.72
N ALA A 70 15.05 9.92 3.46
CA ALA A 70 13.72 10.09 2.91
C ALA A 70 13.59 9.47 1.51
N VAL A 71 14.56 9.73 0.63
CA VAL A 71 14.57 9.18 -0.74
C VAL A 71 14.61 7.65 -0.72
N ASN A 72 15.47 7.05 0.11
CA ASN A 72 15.62 5.59 0.16
C ASN A 72 14.41 4.92 0.83
N MET A 73 13.87 5.49 1.91
CA MET A 73 12.65 4.97 2.52
C MET A 73 11.42 5.14 1.62
N MET A 74 11.40 6.17 0.78
CA MET A 74 10.35 6.31 -0.21
C MET A 74 10.46 5.22 -1.28
N ALA A 75 11.67 4.93 -1.77
CA ALA A 75 11.89 3.78 -2.66
C ALA A 75 11.43 2.47 -2.00
N TRP A 76 11.75 2.26 -0.71
CA TRP A 76 11.29 1.12 0.09
C TRP A 76 9.76 1.02 0.10
N ALA A 77 9.06 2.12 0.39
CA ALA A 77 7.60 2.19 0.34
C ALA A 77 7.05 1.84 -1.05
N GLY A 78 7.67 2.35 -2.12
CA GLY A 78 7.31 2.02 -3.49
C GLY A 78 7.39 0.51 -3.78
N GLY A 79 8.43 -0.16 -3.29
CA GLY A 79 8.57 -1.61 -3.46
C GLY A 79 7.43 -2.39 -2.80
N TRP A 80 7.02 -1.98 -1.60
CA TRP A 80 5.89 -2.61 -0.91
C TRP A 80 4.52 -2.28 -1.53
N GLN A 81 4.38 -1.15 -2.21
CA GLN A 81 3.20 -0.87 -3.04
C GLN A 81 3.16 -1.79 -4.27
N VAL A 82 4.28 -2.01 -4.96
CA VAL A 82 4.35 -2.98 -6.06
C VAL A 82 4.05 -4.39 -5.56
N ALA A 83 4.58 -4.77 -4.40
CA ALA A 83 4.30 -6.04 -3.74
C ALA A 83 2.80 -6.21 -3.47
N LEU A 84 2.16 -5.18 -2.91
CA LEU A 84 0.72 -5.18 -2.64
C LEU A 84 -0.11 -5.34 -3.92
N ALA A 85 0.26 -4.62 -4.99
CA ALA A 85 -0.39 -4.77 -6.29
C ALA A 85 -0.25 -6.20 -6.86
N ALA A 86 0.93 -6.82 -6.72
CA ALA A 86 1.14 -8.21 -7.12
C ALA A 86 0.27 -9.19 -6.31
N ILE A 87 0.04 -8.92 -5.02
CA ILE A 87 -0.85 -9.73 -4.17
C ILE A 87 -2.31 -9.57 -4.60
N TYR A 88 -2.76 -8.36 -4.93
CA TYR A 88 -4.12 -8.15 -5.45
C TYR A 88 -4.36 -8.79 -6.81
N ALA A 89 -3.33 -8.85 -7.65
CA ALA A 89 -3.39 -9.48 -8.96
C ALA A 89 -3.34 -11.01 -8.92
N ALA A 90 -2.95 -11.61 -7.79
CA ALA A 90 -2.90 -13.06 -7.64
C ALA A 90 -4.30 -13.67 -7.52
N ASP A 91 -4.44 -14.94 -7.92
CA ASP A 91 -5.63 -15.76 -7.63
C ASP A 91 -5.92 -15.68 -6.12
N ALA A 92 -7.16 -15.32 -5.73
CA ALA A 92 -7.52 -15.09 -4.34
C ALA A 92 -7.21 -16.31 -3.43
N GLU A 93 -7.42 -17.52 -3.94
CA GLU A 93 -7.12 -18.78 -3.24
C GLU A 93 -5.63 -18.98 -2.94
N LYS A 94 -4.75 -18.42 -3.79
CA LYS A 94 -3.29 -18.55 -3.66
C LYS A 94 -2.63 -17.29 -3.09
N ALA A 95 -3.37 -16.19 -2.98
CA ALA A 95 -2.82 -14.88 -2.63
C ALA A 95 -2.06 -14.90 -1.29
N VAL A 96 -2.54 -15.65 -0.28
CA VAL A 96 -1.86 -15.75 1.01
C VAL A 96 -0.50 -16.43 0.87
N GLY A 97 -0.43 -17.59 0.23
CA GLY A 97 0.85 -18.29 0.03
C GLY A 97 1.80 -17.53 -0.89
N LEU A 98 1.29 -16.95 -1.99
CA LEU A 98 2.09 -16.12 -2.90
C LEU A 98 2.63 -14.85 -2.23
N SER A 99 1.93 -14.29 -1.25
CA SER A 99 2.39 -13.12 -0.50
C SER A 99 3.75 -13.37 0.19
N GLY A 100 4.06 -14.61 0.60
CA GLY A 100 5.34 -14.96 1.18
C GLY A 100 6.50 -14.83 0.18
N TYR A 101 6.30 -15.34 -1.05
CA TYR A 101 7.28 -15.17 -2.12
C TYR A 101 7.41 -13.72 -2.55
N ILE A 102 6.29 -13.02 -2.69
CA ILE A 102 6.28 -11.61 -3.07
C ILE A 102 7.04 -10.77 -2.02
N ALA A 103 6.83 -11.03 -0.72
CA ALA A 103 7.59 -10.40 0.34
C ALA A 103 9.08 -10.73 0.25
N ALA A 104 9.46 -11.99 0.02
CA ALA A 104 10.85 -12.41 -0.14
C ALA A 104 11.54 -11.68 -1.31
N TRP A 105 10.89 -11.61 -2.48
CA TRP A 105 11.43 -10.91 -3.65
C TRP A 105 11.54 -9.41 -3.41
N THR A 106 10.57 -8.82 -2.72
CA THR A 106 10.58 -7.39 -2.38
C THR A 106 11.75 -7.07 -1.45
N LEU A 107 11.99 -7.90 -0.43
CA LEU A 107 13.14 -7.76 0.48
C LEU A 107 14.49 -7.84 -0.27
N LEU A 108 14.63 -8.79 -1.19
CA LEU A 108 15.85 -8.91 -2.01
C LEU A 108 16.06 -7.70 -2.92
N ALA A 109 15.04 -7.32 -3.68
CA ALA A 109 15.09 -6.19 -4.61
C ALA A 109 15.42 -4.87 -3.90
N GLN A 110 14.96 -4.73 -2.66
CA GLN A 110 15.10 -3.52 -1.85
C GLN A 110 16.24 -3.60 -0.83
N SER A 111 17.05 -4.66 -0.85
CA SER A 111 18.16 -4.87 0.10
C SER A 111 19.19 -3.73 0.11
N ARG A 112 19.35 -3.01 -1.02
CA ARG A 112 20.19 -1.82 -1.13
C ARG A 112 19.78 -0.67 -0.19
N VAL A 113 18.51 -0.62 0.22
CA VAL A 113 18.01 0.40 1.15
C VAL A 113 18.65 0.22 2.54
N SER A 114 18.92 -1.03 2.94
CA SER A 114 19.60 -1.34 4.21
C SER A 114 21.00 -0.73 4.30
N ASP A 115 21.73 -0.60 3.18
CA ASP A 115 23.06 0.03 3.14
C ASP A 115 23.01 1.52 3.53
N VAL A 116 21.98 2.23 3.06
CA VAL A 116 21.80 3.65 3.37
C VAL A 116 21.28 3.84 4.80
N MET A 117 20.45 2.90 5.26
CA MET A 117 19.81 2.93 6.58
C MET A 117 20.72 2.54 7.74
N GLY A 118 21.88 1.94 7.45
CA GLY A 118 22.84 1.45 8.45
C GLY A 118 22.46 0.10 9.06
N GLY A 119 21.45 -0.59 8.52
CA GLY A 119 20.98 -1.87 9.05
C GLY A 119 21.83 -3.07 8.62
N PRO A 120 21.89 -4.16 9.40
CA PRO A 120 22.66 -5.35 9.07
C PRO A 120 21.99 -6.14 7.93
N LYS A 121 22.73 -6.45 6.86
CA LYS A 121 22.19 -7.23 5.71
C LYS A 121 21.68 -8.61 6.10
N ALA A 122 22.24 -9.21 7.16
CA ALA A 122 21.85 -10.52 7.65
C ALA A 122 20.35 -10.60 7.98
N SER A 123 19.75 -9.54 8.53
CA SER A 123 18.33 -9.53 8.87
C SER A 123 17.46 -9.64 7.61
N THR A 124 17.80 -8.92 6.54
CA THR A 124 17.12 -9.00 5.24
C THR A 124 17.20 -10.39 4.64
N TYR A 125 18.37 -11.05 4.70
CA TYR A 125 18.52 -12.43 4.21
C TYR A 125 17.68 -13.43 5.01
N VAL A 126 17.70 -13.32 6.34
CA VAL A 126 16.91 -14.21 7.22
C VAL A 126 15.42 -14.02 6.96
N TRP A 127 14.93 -12.78 6.88
CA TRP A 127 13.51 -12.52 6.58
C TRP A 127 13.11 -12.98 5.17
N THR A 128 13.99 -12.84 4.19
CA THR A 128 13.77 -13.38 2.85
C THR A 128 13.54 -14.89 2.90
N ALA A 129 14.41 -15.62 3.60
CA ALA A 129 14.30 -17.07 3.73
C ALA A 129 13.03 -17.48 4.50
N ILE A 130 12.70 -16.78 5.59
CA ILE A 130 11.46 -17.01 6.36
C ILE A 130 10.24 -16.81 5.47
N CYS A 131 10.13 -15.67 4.77
CA CYS A 131 8.98 -15.37 3.91
C CYS A 131 8.82 -16.38 2.77
N ALA A 132 9.93 -16.78 2.14
CA ALA A 132 9.91 -17.80 1.08
C ALA A 132 9.48 -19.17 1.63
N ALA A 133 10.01 -19.60 2.78
CA ALA A 133 9.67 -20.88 3.39
C ALA A 133 8.20 -20.93 3.84
N LEU A 134 7.71 -19.85 4.46
CA LEU A 134 6.30 -19.73 4.83
C LEU A 134 5.40 -19.74 3.59
N GLY A 135 5.74 -18.97 2.55
CA GLY A 135 5.02 -18.97 1.27
C GLY A 135 4.94 -20.36 0.63
N TYR A 136 6.06 -21.07 0.54
CA TYR A 136 6.12 -22.43 0.02
C TYR A 136 5.21 -23.39 0.78
N LYS A 137 5.29 -23.38 2.11
CA LYS A 137 4.50 -24.29 2.95
C LYS A 137 3.01 -23.97 2.92
N THR A 138 2.63 -22.69 2.90
CA THR A 138 1.22 -22.30 2.79
C THR A 138 0.63 -22.67 1.43
N LEU A 139 1.36 -22.55 0.31
CA LEU A 139 0.86 -22.97 -1.01
C LEU A 139 0.67 -24.48 -1.17
N ARG A 140 1.29 -25.28 -0.28
CA ARG A 140 1.17 -26.74 -0.27
C ARG A 140 0.16 -27.26 0.74
N ASP A 141 -0.51 -26.35 1.45
CA ASP A 141 -1.37 -26.67 2.60
C ASP A 141 -0.62 -27.40 3.74
N ASP A 142 0.72 -27.39 3.73
CA ASP A 142 1.59 -27.96 4.76
C ASP A 142 1.67 -27.06 6.01
N LEU A 143 1.15 -25.83 5.92
CA LEU A 143 1.13 -24.85 6.99
C LEU A 143 -0.11 -23.96 6.88
N SER A 144 -0.73 -23.66 8.02
CA SER A 144 -1.80 -22.68 8.12
C SER A 144 -1.41 -21.34 7.44
N PRO A 145 -2.36 -20.58 6.86
CA PRO A 145 -2.10 -19.23 6.34
C PRO A 145 -1.80 -18.17 7.41
N TRP A 146 -2.21 -18.40 8.66
CA TRP A 146 -2.12 -17.41 9.73
C TRP A 146 -0.71 -16.93 10.09
N PRO A 147 0.36 -17.76 10.07
CA PRO A 147 1.73 -17.29 10.17
C PRO A 147 2.10 -16.20 9.15
N LEU A 148 1.75 -16.34 7.87
CA LEU A 148 2.01 -15.29 6.87
C LEU A 148 1.18 -14.03 7.14
N VAL A 149 -0.10 -14.21 7.49
CA VAL A 149 -0.97 -13.10 7.89
C VAL A 149 -0.37 -12.33 9.08
N ALA A 150 0.17 -13.04 10.08
CA ALA A 150 0.84 -12.45 11.22
C ALA A 150 2.10 -11.70 10.82
N VAL A 151 2.93 -12.26 9.93
CA VAL A 151 4.12 -11.58 9.40
C VAL A 151 3.75 -10.25 8.75
N TRP A 152 2.77 -10.22 7.84
CA TRP A 152 2.30 -8.99 7.20
C TRP A 152 1.73 -7.99 8.21
N THR A 153 0.91 -8.46 9.15
CA THR A 153 0.24 -7.62 10.14
C THR A 153 1.26 -6.97 11.08
N LEU A 154 2.13 -7.77 11.69
CA LEU A 154 3.07 -7.31 12.71
C LEU A 154 4.13 -6.39 12.09
N ASN A 155 4.67 -6.72 10.92
CA ASN A 155 5.60 -5.83 10.22
C ASN A 155 4.90 -4.53 9.78
N GLY A 156 3.65 -4.60 9.32
CA GLY A 156 2.87 -3.41 8.98
C GLY A 156 2.65 -2.50 10.19
N ILE A 157 2.29 -3.06 11.34
CA ILE A 157 2.15 -2.32 12.61
C ILE A 157 3.50 -1.69 13.00
N GLN A 158 4.58 -2.47 12.98
CA GLN A 158 5.91 -2.00 13.36
C GLN A 158 6.36 -0.83 12.48
N GLN A 159 6.27 -0.97 11.15
CA GLN A 159 6.70 0.08 10.23
C GLN A 159 5.76 1.29 10.23
N HIS A 160 4.46 1.11 10.46
CA HIS A 160 3.51 2.22 10.40
C HIS A 160 3.45 3.01 11.72
N PHE A 161 3.35 2.32 12.86
CA PHE A 161 3.07 2.93 14.16
C PHE A 161 4.26 2.92 15.12
N MET A 162 5.20 1.97 14.98
CA MET A 162 6.31 1.79 15.92
C MET A 162 7.66 1.99 15.23
N ARG A 163 7.76 3.05 14.42
CA ARG A 163 8.89 3.28 13.49
C ARG A 163 10.24 3.29 14.22
N ASP A 164 10.32 3.98 15.35
CA ASP A 164 11.57 4.08 16.11
C ASP A 164 12.00 2.72 16.67
N GLN A 165 11.07 1.98 17.27
CA GLN A 165 11.34 0.64 17.79
C GLN A 165 11.69 -0.34 16.66
N CYS A 166 11.03 -0.22 15.51
CA CYS A 166 11.32 -1.04 14.34
C CYS A 166 12.74 -0.77 13.83
N LEU A 167 13.14 0.51 13.73
CA LEU A 167 14.48 0.87 13.31
C LEU A 167 15.54 0.40 14.31
N GLU A 168 15.31 0.57 15.61
CA GLU A 168 16.20 0.09 16.68
C GLU A 168 16.37 -1.43 16.64
N MET A 169 15.26 -2.19 16.53
CA MET A 169 15.28 -3.65 16.43
C MET A 169 16.13 -4.14 15.24
N TYR A 170 16.12 -3.40 14.13
CA TYR A 170 16.92 -3.70 12.95
C TYR A 170 18.24 -2.92 12.89
N GLY A 171 18.70 -2.31 13.99
CA GLY A 171 19.98 -1.60 14.06
C GLY A 171 20.11 -0.43 13.08
N CYS A 172 19.00 0.11 12.59
CA CYS A 172 18.97 1.25 11.68
C CYS A 172 19.07 2.56 12.48
N ASN A 173 20.07 3.39 12.21
CA ASN A 173 20.39 4.58 13.02
C ASN A 173 20.59 5.88 12.23
N LYS A 174 20.24 5.90 10.93
CA LYS A 174 20.47 7.04 10.01
C LYS A 174 19.18 7.69 9.49
N GLN A 175 18.06 7.52 10.18
CA GLN A 175 16.75 7.92 9.66
C GLN A 175 16.35 9.33 10.08
N SER A 176 16.02 10.17 9.09
CA SER A 176 15.38 11.47 9.32
C SER A 176 13.91 11.30 9.71
N ALA A 177 13.29 12.37 10.23
CA ALA A 177 11.85 12.38 10.52
C ALA A 177 11.01 12.05 9.28
N LEU A 178 11.38 12.62 8.13
CA LEU A 178 10.73 12.32 6.86
C LEU A 178 10.99 10.87 6.41
N GLY A 179 12.22 10.35 6.57
CA GLY A 179 12.52 8.94 6.32
C GLY A 179 11.67 7.98 7.13
N LYS A 180 11.47 8.26 8.43
CA LYS A 180 10.55 7.51 9.29
C LYS A 180 9.10 7.59 8.79
N ALA A 181 8.66 8.76 8.35
CA ALA A 181 7.33 8.92 7.78
C ALA A 181 7.13 8.08 6.50
N MET A 182 8.13 8.01 5.63
CA MET A 182 8.09 7.18 4.41
C MET A 182 8.14 5.68 4.74
N MET A 183 8.88 5.27 5.77
CA MET A 183 8.77 3.92 6.34
C MET A 183 7.33 3.65 6.82
N GLY A 184 6.65 4.65 7.36
CA GLY A 184 5.23 4.59 7.66
C GLY A 184 4.35 4.25 6.46
N VAL A 185 4.65 4.81 5.28
CA VAL A 185 3.94 4.52 4.02
C VAL A 185 4.17 3.06 3.57
N SER A 186 5.37 2.53 3.78
CA SER A 186 5.64 1.09 3.59
C SER A 186 4.77 0.23 4.52
N GLY A 187 4.75 0.56 5.81
CA GLY A 187 3.90 -0.11 6.80
C GLY A 187 2.41 -0.04 6.46
N GLN A 188 1.94 1.07 5.87
CA GLN A 188 0.57 1.19 5.36
C GLN A 188 0.30 0.16 4.26
N SER A 189 1.20 -0.01 3.29
CA SER A 189 1.05 -1.00 2.23
C SER A 189 0.99 -2.42 2.79
N MET A 190 1.80 -2.71 3.82
CA MET A 190 1.74 -3.98 4.52
C MET A 190 0.43 -4.19 5.29
N LEU A 191 -0.11 -3.16 5.95
CA LEU A 191 -1.39 -3.22 6.67
C LEU A 191 -2.57 -3.39 5.72
N MET A 192 -2.54 -2.75 4.56
CA MET A 192 -3.50 -3.01 3.48
C MET A 192 -3.41 -4.47 3.03
N GLY A 193 -2.20 -4.97 2.75
CA GLY A 193 -1.97 -6.39 2.43
C GLY A 193 -2.50 -7.32 3.52
N ALA A 194 -2.17 -7.06 4.79
CA ALA A 194 -2.64 -7.83 5.92
C ALA A 194 -4.17 -7.88 5.99
N ALA A 195 -4.84 -6.73 5.84
CA ALA A 195 -6.30 -6.66 5.87
C ALA A 195 -6.95 -7.50 4.73
N TYR A 196 -6.36 -7.45 3.53
CA TYR A 196 -6.76 -8.28 2.39
C TYR A 196 -6.60 -9.77 2.72
N LEU A 197 -5.42 -10.19 3.17
CA LEU A 197 -5.10 -11.58 3.47
C LEU A 197 -5.92 -12.13 4.64
N ILE A 198 -6.19 -11.32 5.67
CA ILE A 198 -7.08 -11.69 6.80
C ILE A 198 -8.48 -11.97 6.28
N ALA A 199 -9.02 -11.08 5.44
CA ALA A 199 -10.37 -11.23 4.91
C ALA A 199 -10.49 -12.50 4.05
N LEU A 200 -9.55 -12.73 3.13
CA LEU A 200 -9.50 -13.96 2.33
C LEU A 200 -9.40 -15.21 3.22
N THR A 201 -8.52 -15.20 4.23
CA THR A 201 -8.35 -16.31 5.17
C THR A 201 -9.64 -16.60 5.96
N LYS A 202 -10.49 -15.59 6.17
CA LYS A 202 -11.81 -15.72 6.80
C LYS A 202 -12.94 -16.11 5.83
N GLY A 203 -12.60 -16.46 4.58
CA GLY A 203 -13.55 -16.90 3.56
C GLY A 203 -14.33 -15.76 2.89
N LYS A 204 -13.82 -14.52 2.97
CA LYS A 204 -14.42 -13.40 2.23
C LYS A 204 -14.11 -13.49 0.75
N SER A 205 -15.01 -12.98 -0.08
CA SER A 205 -14.77 -12.85 -1.51
C SER A 205 -13.59 -11.92 -1.80
N GLN A 206 -13.00 -12.02 -2.99
CA GLN A 206 -11.94 -11.11 -3.43
C GLN A 206 -12.39 -9.64 -3.38
N ALA A 207 -13.63 -9.36 -3.80
CA ALA A 207 -14.21 -8.02 -3.75
C ALA A 207 -14.30 -7.48 -2.31
N GLU A 208 -14.86 -8.25 -1.38
CA GLU A 208 -14.94 -7.84 0.03
C GLU A 208 -13.55 -7.64 0.64
N ALA A 209 -12.62 -8.58 0.40
CA ALA A 209 -11.26 -8.49 0.92
C ALA A 209 -10.53 -7.25 0.38
N PHE A 210 -10.66 -6.98 -0.92
CA PHE A 210 -10.07 -5.82 -1.58
C PHE A 210 -10.68 -4.53 -1.04
N GLY A 211 -12.00 -4.47 -0.88
CA GLY A 211 -12.70 -3.34 -0.29
C GLY A 211 -12.25 -3.02 1.13
N ILE A 212 -12.12 -4.04 1.99
CA ILE A 212 -11.59 -3.90 3.36
C ILE A 212 -10.15 -3.36 3.34
N SER A 213 -9.32 -3.88 2.45
CA SER A 213 -7.92 -3.45 2.29
C SER A 213 -7.82 -1.97 1.93
N TRP A 214 -8.63 -1.50 0.97
CA TRP A 214 -8.68 -0.10 0.58
C TRP A 214 -9.33 0.81 1.62
N ALA A 215 -10.25 0.29 2.44
CA ALA A 215 -10.78 1.04 3.60
C ALA A 215 -9.68 1.30 4.64
N VAL A 216 -8.80 0.33 4.90
CA VAL A 216 -7.61 0.52 5.73
C VAL A 216 -6.67 1.56 5.11
N GLY A 217 -6.43 1.48 3.80
CA GLY A 217 -5.65 2.48 3.07
C GLY A 217 -6.21 3.90 3.22
N ALA A 218 -7.53 4.06 3.14
CA ALA A 218 -8.21 5.34 3.34
C ALA A 218 -7.99 5.91 4.74
N ALA A 219 -8.16 5.08 5.77
CA ALA A 219 -7.99 5.48 7.16
C ALA A 219 -6.54 5.90 7.45
N LEU A 220 -5.54 5.15 6.96
CA LEU A 220 -4.13 5.44 7.18
C LEU A 220 -3.65 6.67 6.40
N ALA A 221 -4.12 6.86 5.17
CA ALA A 221 -3.86 8.07 4.39
C ALA A 221 -4.49 9.31 5.04
N ALA A 222 -5.73 9.19 5.54
CA ALA A 222 -6.39 10.25 6.30
C ALA A 222 -5.62 10.57 7.59
N LYS A 223 -5.15 9.56 8.32
CA LYS A 223 -4.32 9.73 9.51
C LYS A 223 -3.04 10.51 9.17
N PHE A 224 -2.30 10.13 8.12
CA PHE A 224 -1.13 10.91 7.69
C PHE A 224 -1.47 12.37 7.38
N CYS A 225 -2.56 12.59 6.62
CA CYS A 225 -3.05 13.92 6.27
C CYS A 225 -3.34 14.80 7.49
N ILE A 226 -3.95 14.21 8.53
CA ILE A 226 -4.43 14.93 9.71
C ILE A 226 -3.31 15.11 10.74
N THR A 227 -2.45 14.11 10.94
CA THR A 227 -1.55 14.06 12.10
C THR A 227 -0.06 14.23 11.76
N GLU A 228 0.35 14.10 10.50
CA GLU A 228 1.79 14.10 10.14
C GLU A 228 2.16 15.18 9.12
N ALA A 229 1.24 15.53 8.22
CA ALA A 229 1.54 16.40 7.09
C ALA A 229 2.08 17.80 7.50
N ASP A 230 1.46 18.45 8.50
CA ASP A 230 1.88 19.78 8.95
C ASP A 230 3.28 19.76 9.59
N ASP A 231 3.52 18.80 10.48
CA ASP A 231 4.80 18.64 11.19
C ASP A 231 5.95 18.37 10.21
N LEU A 232 5.66 17.64 9.14
CA LEU A 232 6.61 17.31 8.07
C LEU A 232 6.69 18.38 6.98
N LYS A 233 5.88 19.44 7.06
CA LYS A 233 5.75 20.49 6.03
C LYS A 233 5.40 19.93 4.64
N VAL A 234 4.61 18.86 4.60
CA VAL A 234 4.08 18.23 3.39
C VAL A 234 2.66 18.76 3.15
N PRO A 235 2.29 19.17 1.92
CA PRO A 235 0.92 19.59 1.62
C PRO A 235 -0.09 18.46 1.86
N LYS A 236 -1.15 18.76 2.63
CA LYS A 236 -2.24 17.83 2.94
C LYS A 236 -2.98 17.29 1.71
N ALA A 237 -2.95 18.02 0.60
CA ALA A 237 -3.69 17.65 -0.61
C ALA A 237 -3.30 16.26 -1.13
N GLY A 238 -2.02 15.90 -1.14
CA GLY A 238 -1.57 14.60 -1.63
C GLY A 238 -2.14 13.42 -0.81
N PRO A 239 -1.85 13.35 0.50
CA PRO A 239 -2.43 12.33 1.39
C PRO A 239 -3.96 12.35 1.42
N GLY A 240 -4.58 13.53 1.37
CA GLY A 240 -6.04 13.69 1.32
C GLY A 240 -6.66 13.09 0.05
N VAL A 241 -6.05 13.29 -1.11
CA VAL A 241 -6.49 12.68 -2.37
C VAL A 241 -6.40 11.14 -2.29
N TRP A 242 -5.32 10.61 -1.72
CA TRP A 242 -5.21 9.15 -1.50
C TRP A 242 -6.29 8.61 -0.57
N ALA A 243 -6.65 9.34 0.49
CA ALA A 243 -7.73 8.95 1.39
C ALA A 243 -9.08 8.86 0.65
N VAL A 244 -9.39 9.86 -0.18
CA VAL A 244 -10.64 9.90 -0.96
C VAL A 244 -10.68 8.81 -2.04
N ILE A 245 -9.60 8.64 -2.82
CA ILE A 245 -9.53 7.59 -3.84
C ILE A 245 -9.70 6.22 -3.19
N SER A 246 -9.03 6.00 -2.05
CA SER A 246 -9.09 4.73 -1.35
C SER A 246 -10.48 4.43 -0.80
N ALA A 247 -11.16 5.43 -0.23
CA ALA A 247 -12.53 5.30 0.23
C ALA A 247 -13.49 5.02 -0.94
N GLY A 248 -13.29 5.64 -2.11
CA GLY A 248 -14.08 5.40 -3.31
C GLY A 248 -13.94 3.98 -3.85
N ILE A 249 -12.70 3.45 -3.89
CA ILE A 249 -12.44 2.06 -4.28
C ILE A 249 -13.07 1.09 -3.27
N ALA A 250 -12.91 1.36 -1.97
CA ALA A 250 -13.50 0.54 -0.93
C ALA A 250 -15.04 0.49 -1.05
N TYR A 251 -15.68 1.64 -1.27
CA TYR A 251 -17.12 1.74 -1.48
C TYR A 251 -17.58 0.93 -2.69
N ALA A 252 -16.89 1.04 -3.83
CA ALA A 252 -17.26 0.32 -5.05
C ALA A 252 -17.16 -1.21 -4.91
N CYS A 253 -16.25 -1.70 -4.07
CA CYS A 253 -16.09 -3.14 -3.83
C CYS A 253 -17.01 -3.70 -2.72
N LEU A 254 -17.52 -2.86 -1.83
CA LEU A 254 -18.35 -3.27 -0.68
C LEU A 254 -19.85 -3.00 -0.86
N LYS A 255 -20.26 -2.40 -1.99
CA LYS A 255 -21.66 -2.12 -2.34
C LYS A 255 -22.40 -3.39 -2.76
#